data_AF-A0A7K7WW57-F1
#
_entry.id   AF-A0A7K7WW57-F1
#
_cell.length_a   1.000
_cell.length_b   1.000
_cell.length_c   1.000
_cell.angle_alpha   90.00
_cell.angle_beta   90.00
_cell.angle_gamma   90.00
#
_symmetry.space_group_name_H-M   'P 1'
#
loop_
_entity.id
_entity.type
_entity.pdbx_description
1 polymer ?
#
loop_
_entity_poly.entity_id
_entity_poly.type
_entity_poly.pdbx_seq_one_letter_code
_entity_poly.pdbx_strand_id
1 'polypeptide(L)'
;HCSLPVPVSQPSLSLHPSEEVALGDKVTLQCHVPRSGVRVSFYKEGNGTYPWHMDEVKDTGEFVTEATRNSAGRYTCRYEIPASSWASELSDPVDLVVQDPSYPPPIVSLSPGGRVKTGTDVTISCRSLYGVTFFLHKNGDSVPIQRLDRG
;
A
#
# COMPACT_ATOMS: atom_id res chain seq x y z
N HIS A 1 -9.70 -40.41 -10.51
CA HIS A 1 -9.60 -39.42 -9.42
C HIS A 1 -9.06 -38.12 -10.01
N CYS A 2 -9.95 -37.18 -10.36
CA CYS A 2 -9.53 -35.82 -10.69
C CYS A 2 -9.51 -35.02 -9.39
N SER A 3 -8.32 -34.74 -8.88
CA SER A 3 -8.13 -33.78 -7.81
C SER A 3 -8.29 -32.39 -8.43
N LEU A 4 -9.31 -31.64 -8.02
CA LEU A 4 -9.42 -30.22 -8.35
C LEU A 4 -8.18 -29.49 -7.81
N PRO A 5 -7.54 -28.58 -8.57
CA PRO A 5 -6.45 -27.77 -8.03
C PRO A 5 -6.99 -26.96 -6.84
N VAL A 6 -6.31 -27.04 -5.70
CA VAL A 6 -6.61 -26.25 -4.51
C VAL A 6 -6.64 -24.78 -4.95
N PRO A 7 -7.70 -24.00 -4.67
CA PRO A 7 -7.69 -22.58 -4.95
C PRO A 7 -6.55 -21.93 -4.16
N VAL A 8 -5.50 -21.53 -4.88
CA VAL A 8 -4.34 -20.81 -4.36
C VAL A 8 -4.87 -19.49 -3.82
N SER A 9 -5.07 -19.41 -2.51
CA SER A 9 -5.58 -18.19 -1.88
C SER A 9 -4.42 -17.21 -1.78
N GLN A 10 -4.50 -16.16 -2.59
CA GLN A 10 -3.66 -14.97 -2.50
C GLN A 10 -3.71 -14.42 -1.06
N PRO A 11 -2.58 -14.01 -0.47
CA PRO A 11 -2.61 -13.35 0.83
C PRO A 11 -3.25 -11.97 0.73
N SER A 12 -3.74 -11.47 1.87
CA SER A 12 -4.22 -10.08 1.96
C SER A 12 -3.26 -9.26 2.82
N LEU A 13 -2.98 -8.03 2.40
CA LEU A 13 -2.11 -7.10 3.10
C LEU A 13 -2.94 -5.95 3.66
N SER A 14 -2.69 -5.59 4.91
CA SER A 14 -3.30 -4.44 5.58
C SER A 14 -2.24 -3.60 6.28
N LEU A 15 -2.58 -2.33 6.56
CA LEU A 15 -1.70 -1.34 7.18
C LEU A 15 -2.36 -0.80 8.46
N HIS A 16 -1.60 -0.71 9.53
CA HIS A 16 -2.05 -0.18 10.82
C HIS A 16 -1.04 0.84 11.39
N PRO A 17 -1.47 2.09 11.69
CA PRO A 17 -2.77 2.65 11.35
C PRO A 17 -2.94 2.76 9.82
N SER A 18 -4.18 2.63 9.34
CA SER A 18 -4.50 2.68 7.91
C SER A 18 -4.55 4.10 7.36
N GLU A 19 -4.61 5.11 8.23
CA GLU A 19 -4.78 6.51 7.91
C GLU A 19 -3.85 7.38 8.76
N GLU A 20 -3.58 8.59 8.25
CA GLU A 20 -2.92 9.66 9.02
C GLU A 20 -1.54 9.30 9.61
N VAL A 21 -0.71 8.57 8.86
CA VAL A 21 0.67 8.31 9.28
C VAL A 21 1.53 9.56 9.11
N ALA A 22 1.99 10.13 10.22
CA ALA A 22 2.96 11.22 10.24
C ALA A 22 4.40 10.70 10.32
N LEU A 23 5.35 11.55 9.97
CA LEU A 23 6.77 11.23 10.11
C LEU A 23 7.14 10.92 11.57
N GLY A 24 7.78 9.77 11.80
CA GLY A 24 8.12 9.24 13.13
C GLY A 24 7.09 8.27 13.71
N ASP A 25 5.90 8.14 13.11
CA ASP A 25 4.89 7.23 13.60
C ASP A 25 5.28 5.76 13.43
N LYS A 26 4.78 4.90 14.32
CA LYS A 26 4.96 3.46 14.22
C LYS A 26 3.88 2.86 13.33
N VAL A 27 4.30 2.15 12.30
CA VAL A 27 3.41 1.52 11.32
C VAL A 27 3.64 0.01 11.30
N THR A 28 2.56 -0.75 11.17
CA THR A 28 2.57 -2.21 11.07
C THR A 28 1.90 -2.64 9.77
N LEU A 29 2.63 -3.38 8.94
CA LEU A 29 2.11 -4.09 7.78
C LEU A 29 1.73 -5.50 8.22
N GLN A 30 0.47 -5.89 8.05
CA GLN A 30 -0.04 -7.21 8.42
C GLN A 30 -0.40 -8.00 7.17
N CYS A 31 0.29 -9.11 6.94
CA CYS A 31 0.02 -10.02 5.85
C CYS A 31 -0.77 -11.21 6.38
N HIS A 32 -2.05 -11.28 6.05
CA HIS A 32 -2.93 -12.38 6.44
C HIS A 32 -2.83 -13.51 5.42
N VAL A 33 -2.49 -14.70 5.91
CA VAL A 33 -2.26 -15.90 5.13
C VAL A 33 -3.31 -16.97 5.45
N PRO A 34 -3.71 -17.78 4.46
CA PRO A 34 -4.75 -18.79 4.64
C PRO A 34 -4.25 -20.06 5.35
N ARG A 35 -2.95 -20.13 5.68
CA ARG A 35 -2.28 -21.35 6.16
C ARG A 35 -1.21 -21.02 7.20
N SER A 36 -1.10 -21.91 8.19
CA SER A 36 -0.05 -21.89 9.21
C SER A 36 1.23 -22.61 8.81
N GLY A 37 2.35 -22.22 9.41
CA GLY A 37 3.66 -22.83 9.17
C GLY A 37 4.28 -22.39 7.84
N VAL A 38 3.90 -21.22 7.35
CA VAL A 38 4.41 -20.64 6.10
C VAL A 38 5.46 -19.58 6.40
N ARG A 39 6.35 -19.35 5.44
CA ARG A 39 7.23 -18.19 5.42
C ARG A 39 6.49 -17.04 4.75
N VAL A 40 6.43 -15.87 5.38
CA VAL A 40 5.85 -14.65 4.80
C VAL A 40 6.98 -13.71 4.42
N SER A 41 6.88 -13.09 3.24
CA SER A 41 7.83 -12.11 2.73
C SER A 41 7.12 -10.81 2.35
N PHE A 42 7.65 -9.68 2.79
CA PHE A 42 7.15 -8.33 2.46
C PHE A 42 8.05 -7.66 1.42
N TYR A 43 7.43 -6.98 0.47
CA TYR A 43 8.11 -6.29 -0.63
C TYR A 43 7.67 -4.83 -0.69
N LYS A 44 8.61 -3.95 -0.99
CA LYS A 44 8.36 -2.54 -1.32
C LYS A 44 8.70 -2.30 -2.78
N GLU A 45 7.77 -1.77 -3.56
CA GLU A 45 8.00 -1.47 -4.98
C GLU A 45 9.13 -0.44 -5.18
N GLY A 46 9.95 -0.66 -6.22
CA GLY A 46 11.04 0.25 -6.59
C GLY A 46 12.26 0.19 -5.66
N ASN A 47 12.21 -0.58 -4.58
CA ASN A 47 13.34 -0.76 -3.68
C ASN A 47 13.96 -2.15 -3.90
N GLY A 48 15.25 -2.19 -4.29
CA GLY A 48 16.03 -3.42 -4.41
C GLY A 48 16.41 -4.05 -3.06
N THR A 49 15.78 -3.60 -1.97
CA THR A 49 15.97 -4.16 -0.64
C THR A 49 15.50 -5.60 -0.57
N TYR A 50 16.24 -6.39 0.20
CA TYR A 50 15.89 -7.76 0.55
C TYR A 50 14.50 -7.79 1.22
N PRO A 51 13.61 -8.69 0.79
CA PRO A 51 12.32 -8.85 1.44
C PRO A 51 12.52 -9.20 2.91
N TRP A 52 11.77 -8.51 3.78
CA TRP A 52 11.71 -8.91 5.18
C TRP A 52 10.86 -10.18 5.27
N HIS A 53 11.39 -11.21 5.91
CA HIS A 53 10.72 -12.50 6.02
C HIS A 53 10.50 -12.93 7.46
N MET A 54 9.36 -13.58 7.70
CA MET A 54 9.05 -14.30 8.93
C MET A 54 8.82 -15.76 8.60
N ASP A 55 9.35 -16.64 9.44
CA ASP A 55 9.11 -18.07 9.37
C ASP A 55 8.01 -18.51 10.33
N GLU A 56 7.39 -19.65 10.00
CA GLU A 56 6.41 -20.34 10.84
C GLU A 56 5.20 -19.47 11.26
N VAL A 57 4.77 -18.58 10.36
CA VAL A 57 3.58 -17.74 10.58
C VAL A 57 2.34 -18.62 10.63
N LYS A 58 1.47 -18.40 11.63
CA LYS A 58 0.21 -19.15 11.79
C LYS A 58 -0.90 -18.66 10.85
N ASP A 59 -1.14 -17.36 10.87
CA ASP A 59 -2.28 -16.73 10.20
C ASP A 59 -1.95 -15.31 9.76
N THR A 60 -1.11 -14.59 10.51
CA THR A 60 -0.72 -13.22 10.20
C THR A 60 0.77 -13.01 10.43
N GLY A 61 1.48 -12.55 9.40
CA GLY A 61 2.85 -12.03 9.52
C GLY A 61 2.81 -10.53 9.74
N GLU A 62 3.67 -9.99 10.59
CA GLU A 62 3.66 -8.56 10.95
C GLU A 62 5.03 -7.92 10.74
N PHE A 63 5.10 -6.93 9.85
CA PHE A 63 6.30 -6.12 9.68
C PHE A 63 6.09 -4.73 10.27
N VAL A 64 6.89 -4.38 11.28
CA VAL A 64 6.82 -3.10 11.98
C VAL A 64 7.94 -2.18 11.51
N THR A 65 7.60 -0.97 11.11
CA THR A 65 8.57 0.07 10.73
C THR A 65 8.19 1.43 11.31
N GLU A 66 9.17 2.30 11.48
CA GLU A 66 8.94 3.73 11.70
C GLU A 66 8.65 4.42 10.35
N ALA A 67 7.74 5.38 10.38
CA ALA A 67 7.35 6.20 9.25
C ALA A 67 8.44 7.22 8.92
N THR A 68 9.13 7.01 7.81
CA THR A 68 10.14 7.91 7.28
C THR A 68 9.82 8.21 5.82
N ARG A 69 10.45 9.24 5.25
CA ARG A 69 10.32 9.51 3.81
C ARG A 69 10.67 8.28 2.96
N ASN A 70 11.63 7.48 3.41
CA ASN A 70 12.06 6.27 2.71
C ASN A 70 11.17 5.06 2.99
N SER A 71 10.32 5.06 4.01
CA SER A 71 9.33 3.99 4.21
C SER A 71 8.06 4.23 3.38
N ALA A 72 7.73 5.47 3.02
CA ALA A 72 6.62 5.76 2.11
C ALA A 72 6.74 5.01 0.77
N GLY A 73 5.65 4.39 0.30
CA GLY A 73 5.62 3.65 -0.95
C GLY A 73 4.59 2.52 -0.97
N ARG A 74 4.62 1.75 -2.06
CA ARG A 74 3.68 0.66 -2.30
C ARG A 74 4.25 -0.68 -1.84
N TYR A 75 3.48 -1.40 -1.02
CA TYR A 75 3.89 -2.66 -0.42
C TYR A 75 3.02 -3.82 -0.89
N THR A 76 3.63 -5.00 -1.00
CA THR A 76 2.94 -6.28 -1.23
C THR A 76 3.54 -7.35 -0.32
N CYS A 77 2.81 -8.44 -0.11
CA CYS A 77 3.35 -9.62 0.56
C CYS A 77 3.10 -10.90 -0.22
N ARG A 78 3.91 -11.93 0.02
CA ARG A 78 3.64 -13.31 -0.42
C ARG A 78 3.91 -14.28 0.72
N TYR A 79 3.43 -15.50 0.59
CA TYR A 79 3.86 -16.59 1.47
C TYR A 79 4.38 -17.81 0.69
N GLU A 80 5.26 -18.56 1.35
CA GLU A 80 5.97 -19.72 0.81
C GLU A 80 5.86 -20.88 1.80
N ILE A 81 5.89 -22.10 1.27
CA ILE A 81 5.91 -23.31 2.12
C ILE A 81 7.37 -23.74 2.25
N PRO A 82 8.00 -23.69 3.43
CA PRO A 82 9.44 -23.95 3.57
C PRO A 82 9.89 -25.33 3.06
N ALA A 83 9.00 -26.33 3.13
CA ALA A 83 9.26 -27.70 2.68
C ALA A 83 9.07 -27.93 1.18
N SER A 84 8.68 -26.91 0.40
CA SER A 84 8.51 -27.02 -1.06
C SER A 84 9.08 -25.80 -1.77
N SER A 85 9.26 -25.89 -3.09
CA SER A 85 9.65 -24.76 -3.93
C SER A 85 8.47 -23.87 -4.34
N TRP A 86 7.34 -23.97 -3.63
CA TRP A 86 6.10 -23.30 -3.99
C TRP A 86 5.94 -21.97 -3.24
N ALA A 87 5.48 -20.95 -3.97
CA ALA A 87 5.16 -19.63 -3.45
C ALA A 87 3.76 -19.20 -3.93
N SER A 88 3.06 -18.40 -3.12
CA SER A 88 1.83 -17.75 -3.54
C SER A 88 2.11 -16.63 -4.55
N GLU A 89 1.05 -16.20 -5.25
CA GLU A 89 1.02 -14.89 -5.88
C GLU A 89 1.18 -13.78 -4.84
N LEU A 90 1.58 -12.59 -5.30
CA LEU A 90 1.64 -11.38 -4.46
C LEU A 90 0.24 -10.95 -4.04
N SER A 91 0.11 -10.40 -2.84
CA SER A 91 -1.11 -9.73 -2.39
C SER A 91 -1.48 -8.54 -3.27
N ASP A 92 -2.72 -8.09 -3.16
CA ASP A 92 -3.05 -6.74 -3.59
C ASP A 92 -2.16 -5.73 -2.84
N PRO A 93 -1.72 -4.66 -3.53
CA PRO A 93 -0.80 -3.70 -2.96
C PRO A 93 -1.48 -2.76 -1.96
N VAL A 94 -0.73 -2.31 -0.97
CA VAL A 94 -1.13 -1.24 -0.04
C VAL A 94 -0.12 -0.10 -0.09
N ASP A 95 -0.62 1.13 -0.17
CA ASP A 95 0.22 2.34 -0.17
C ASP A 95 0.41 2.86 1.26
N LEU A 96 1.66 2.89 1.72
CA LEU A 96 2.05 3.63 2.91
C LEU A 96 2.33 5.08 2.50
N VAL A 97 1.44 5.99 2.89
CA VAL A 97 1.59 7.43 2.71
C VAL A 97 2.08 8.04 4.01
N VAL A 98 3.19 8.78 3.96
CA VAL A 98 3.75 9.45 5.14
C VAL A 98 3.56 10.95 4.99
N GLN A 99 2.88 11.57 5.95
CA GLN A 99 2.72 13.01 6.04
C GLN A 99 3.98 13.63 6.66
N ASP A 100 4.68 14.43 5.86
CA ASP A 100 5.87 15.16 6.29
C ASP A 100 5.54 16.65 6.31
N PRO A 101 5.38 17.27 7.50
CA PRO A 101 4.96 18.66 7.65
C PRO A 101 6.01 19.67 7.15
N SER A 102 7.23 19.22 6.81
CA SER A 102 8.23 20.09 6.19
C SER A 102 7.88 20.44 4.73
N TYR A 103 6.96 19.69 4.10
CA TYR A 103 6.47 20.03 2.77
C TYR A 103 5.28 20.99 2.84
N PRO A 104 5.32 22.12 2.11
CA PRO A 104 4.17 22.98 2.00
C PRO A 104 3.02 22.25 1.27
N PRO A 105 1.75 22.62 1.56
CA PRO A 105 0.60 22.06 0.88
C PRO A 105 0.72 22.21 -0.65
N PRO A 106 0.29 21.22 -1.43
CA PRO A 106 0.30 21.32 -2.88
C PRO A 106 -0.70 22.38 -3.36
N ILE A 107 -0.39 22.99 -4.51
CA ILE A 107 -1.31 23.90 -5.18
C ILE A 107 -2.32 23.05 -5.95
N VAL A 108 -3.59 23.11 -5.55
CA VAL A 108 -4.70 22.41 -6.20
C VAL A 108 -5.48 23.40 -7.05
N SER A 109 -5.76 23.04 -8.31
CA SER A 109 -6.60 23.82 -9.22
C SER A 109 -7.65 22.95 -9.90
N LEU A 110 -8.84 23.51 -10.11
CA LEU A 110 -9.99 22.84 -10.74
C LEU A 110 -10.33 23.50 -12.07
N SER A 111 -10.63 22.71 -13.10
CA SER A 111 -11.09 23.21 -14.40
C SER A 111 -12.18 22.30 -14.98
N PRO A 112 -13.41 22.80 -15.22
CA PRO A 112 -13.90 24.12 -14.85
C PRO A 112 -14.03 24.26 -13.32
N GLY A 113 -13.72 25.44 -12.80
CA GLY A 113 -13.87 25.73 -11.37
C GLY A 113 -15.31 26.08 -10.99
N GLY A 114 -15.65 25.92 -9.71
CA GLY A 114 -16.94 26.34 -9.16
C GLY A 114 -18.05 25.28 -9.26
N ARG A 115 -19.31 25.74 -9.30
CA ARG A 115 -20.48 24.85 -9.41
C ARG A 115 -20.65 24.39 -10.85
N VAL A 116 -20.59 23.08 -11.06
CA VAL A 116 -20.82 22.44 -12.35
C VAL A 116 -22.14 21.67 -12.36
N LYS A 117 -22.65 21.37 -13.55
CA LYS A 117 -23.85 20.53 -13.70
C LYS A 117 -23.49 19.06 -13.60
N THR A 118 -24.42 18.21 -13.17
CA THR A 118 -24.25 16.75 -13.20
C THR A 118 -23.89 16.29 -14.62
N GLY A 119 -22.91 15.39 -14.72
CA GLY A 119 -22.38 14.89 -16.00
C GLY A 119 -21.33 15.79 -16.66
N THR A 120 -20.88 16.86 -15.98
CA THR A 120 -19.75 17.67 -16.45
C THR A 120 -18.44 17.06 -15.97
N ASP A 121 -17.50 16.85 -16.89
CA ASP A 121 -16.14 16.42 -16.55
C ASP A 121 -15.36 17.57 -15.90
N VAL A 122 -14.68 17.26 -14.80
CA VAL A 122 -13.84 18.21 -14.06
C VAL A 122 -12.43 17.68 -13.94
N THR A 123 -11.47 18.49 -14.34
CA THR A 123 -10.04 18.20 -14.17
C THR A 123 -9.54 18.79 -12.87
N ILE A 124 -8.94 17.94 -12.03
CA ILE A 124 -8.24 18.33 -10.81
C ILE A 124 -6.74 18.27 -11.09
N SER A 125 -6.03 19.37 -10.87
CA SER A 125 -4.57 19.41 -11.05
C SER A 125 -3.89 19.74 -9.72
N CYS A 126 -2.94 18.88 -9.32
CA CYS A 126 -2.10 19.07 -8.15
C CYS A 126 -0.67 19.40 -8.58
N ARG A 127 -0.08 20.45 -7.99
CA ARG A 127 1.31 20.84 -8.24
C ARG A 127 2.08 20.99 -6.93
N SER A 128 3.32 20.54 -6.94
CA SER A 128 4.28 20.72 -5.85
C SER A 128 5.64 21.11 -6.41
N LEU A 129 6.42 21.87 -5.65
CA LEU A 129 7.81 22.18 -5.97
C LEU A 129 8.76 21.00 -5.68
N TYR A 130 8.22 19.94 -5.05
CA TYR A 130 8.97 18.77 -4.63
C TYR A 130 8.50 17.54 -5.41
N GLY A 131 9.41 16.58 -5.62
CA GLY A 131 9.10 15.31 -6.27
C GLY A 131 8.30 14.40 -5.33
N VAL A 132 7.00 14.65 -5.21
CA VAL A 132 6.06 13.89 -4.37
C VAL A 132 5.02 13.17 -5.23
N THR A 133 4.50 12.06 -4.71
CA THR A 133 3.30 11.40 -5.25
C THR A 133 2.06 12.07 -4.66
N PHE A 134 1.04 12.33 -5.48
CA PHE A 134 -0.22 12.89 -4.98
C PHE A 134 -1.25 11.79 -4.76
N PHE A 135 -1.97 11.89 -3.63
CA PHE A 135 -3.14 11.07 -3.34
C PHE A 135 -4.35 11.99 -3.29
N LEU A 136 -5.34 11.71 -4.14
CA LEU A 136 -6.59 12.46 -4.17
C LEU A 136 -7.61 11.76 -3.27
N HIS A 137 -8.05 12.43 -2.22
CA HIS A 137 -9.13 11.97 -1.35
C HIS A 137 -10.40 12.76 -1.62
N LYS A 138 -11.54 12.08 -1.63
CA LYS A 138 -12.84 12.74 -1.62
C LYS A 138 -13.24 12.98 -0.16
N ASN A 139 -13.81 14.15 0.13
CA ASN A 139 -14.15 14.52 1.50
C ASN A 139 -15.12 13.49 2.12
N GLY A 140 -14.75 12.94 3.27
CA GLY A 140 -15.49 11.87 3.97
C GLY A 140 -15.06 10.44 3.60
N ASP A 141 -14.19 10.27 2.60
CA ASP A 141 -13.64 8.97 2.21
C ASP A 141 -12.17 8.87 2.67
N SER A 142 -11.88 7.82 3.44
CA SER A 142 -10.55 7.49 3.94
C SER A 142 -9.61 6.97 2.85
N VAL A 143 -10.18 6.26 1.87
CA VAL A 143 -9.43 5.63 0.78
C VAL A 143 -9.23 6.65 -0.36
N PRO A 144 -8.00 6.80 -0.88
CA PRO A 144 -7.75 7.70 -2.01
C PRO A 144 -8.48 7.19 -3.26
N ILE A 145 -9.15 8.10 -3.96
CA ILE A 145 -9.80 7.82 -5.24
C ILE A 145 -8.81 7.75 -6.40
N GLN A 146 -7.63 8.37 -6.26
CA GLN A 146 -6.59 8.30 -7.27
C GLN A 146 -5.20 8.51 -6.67
N ARG A 147 -4.24 7.71 -7.16
CA ARG A 147 -2.81 7.90 -6.98
C ARG A 147 -2.25 8.53 -8.26
N LEU A 148 -1.59 9.67 -8.16
CA LEU A 148 -0.91 10.32 -9.28
C LEU A 148 0.59 10.26 -9.05
N ASP A 149 1.24 9.40 -9.81
CA ASP A 149 2.70 9.36 -9.89
C ASP A 149 3.23 10.56 -10.67
N ARG A 150 4.52 10.85 -10.49
CA ARG A 150 5.19 11.95 -11.17
C ARG A 150 5.09 11.78 -12.69
N GLY A 151 4.57 12.81 -13.37
CA GLY A 151 4.76 13.05 -14.80
C GLY A 151 6.10 13.69 -15.09
#